data_AF-A0A0M1UJN3-F1
#
_entry.id   AF-A0A0M1UJN3-F1
#
_cell.length_a   1.000
_cell.length_b   1.000
_cell.length_c   1.000
_cell.angle_alpha   90.00
_cell.angle_beta   90.00
_cell.angle_gamma   90.00
#
_symmetry.space_group_name_H-M   'P 1'
#
loop_
_entity.id
_entity.type
_entity.pdbx_description
1 polymer ?
#
loop_
_entity_poly.entity_id
_entity_poly.type
_entity_poly.pdbx_seq_one_letter_code
_entity_poly.pdbx_strand_id
1 'polypeptide(L)'
;MITHYDIKTETRKLKDVLSVEGVNIPPLLQVIKPGGYVFLWVLLWPAFLRLLADKVDIRDAGFDICFSGVMGFILFVAITNGMMLYLAIPKKFRDESKVISFMYDKNKTYILSFVIVFSIVSFAHTFLFGFLSITLFVILSFIYTIDINRYNLSAIVSVIGLFKKESVS
;
A
#
# COMPACT_ATOMS: atom_id res chain seq x y z
N MET A 1 20.02 -3.38 -8.74
CA MET A 1 20.38 -2.25 -7.86
C MET A 1 19.96 -0.97 -8.56
N ILE A 2 19.23 -0.06 -7.89
CA ILE A 2 18.85 1.24 -8.45
C ILE A 2 19.73 2.32 -7.85
N THR A 3 20.23 3.23 -8.67
CA THR A 3 21.07 4.35 -8.25
C THR A 3 20.28 5.66 -8.24
N HIS A 4 20.78 6.67 -7.52
CA HIS A 4 20.21 8.02 -7.59
C HIS A 4 20.29 8.64 -8.99
N TYR A 5 21.25 8.20 -9.81
CA TYR A 5 21.35 8.63 -11.20
C TYR A 5 20.18 8.11 -12.05
N ASP A 6 19.79 6.85 -11.85
CA ASP A 6 18.63 6.25 -12.53
C ASP A 6 17.35 6.99 -12.18
N ILE A 7 17.14 7.27 -10.88
CA ILE A 7 15.97 8.01 -10.39
C ILE A 7 15.91 9.42 -11.00
N LYS A 8 17.04 10.15 -11.02
CA LYS A 8 17.09 11.49 -11.62
C LYS A 8 16.81 11.48 -13.12
N THR A 9 17.37 10.50 -13.83
CA THR A 9 17.20 10.35 -15.28
C THR A 9 15.77 9.98 -15.63
N GLU A 10 15.18 9.01 -14.92
CA GLU A 10 13.79 8.60 -15.13
C GLU A 10 12.80 9.70 -14.72
N THR A 11 13.09 10.50 -13.69
CA THR A 11 12.26 11.66 -13.33
C THR A 11 12.20 12.69 -14.46
N ARG A 12 13.33 12.95 -15.15
CA ARG A 12 13.35 13.86 -16.32
C ARG A 12 12.55 13.28 -17.48
N LYS A 13 12.77 12.01 -17.81
CA LYS A 13 12.01 11.32 -18.87
C LYS A 13 10.50 11.32 -18.56
N LEU A 14 10.13 11.11 -17.30
CA LEU A 14 8.73 11.17 -16.87
C LEU A 14 8.14 12.57 -17.08
N LYS A 15 8.88 13.63 -16.74
CA LYS A 15 8.46 15.01 -17.00
C LYS A 15 8.22 15.24 -18.50
N ASP A 16 9.12 14.77 -19.36
CA ASP A 16 9.00 14.94 -20.80
C ASP A 16 7.78 14.17 -21.35
N VAL A 17 7.57 12.92 -20.93
CA VAL A 17 6.40 12.12 -21.33
C VAL A 17 5.09 12.75 -20.85
N LEU A 18 5.03 13.20 -19.60
CA LEU A 18 3.83 13.84 -19.05
C LEU A 18 3.52 15.19 -19.72
N SER A 19 4.53 15.91 -20.22
CA SER A 19 4.30 17.16 -20.97
C SER A 19 3.65 16.94 -22.33
N VAL A 20 3.74 15.73 -22.88
CA VAL A 20 3.17 15.36 -24.20
C VAL A 20 1.86 14.60 -24.05
N GLU A 21 1.84 13.56 -23.21
CA GLU A 21 0.68 12.65 -23.07
C GLU A 21 -0.28 13.07 -21.94
N GLY A 22 0.15 13.94 -21.03
CA GLY A 22 -0.61 14.28 -19.83
C GLY A 22 -0.64 13.18 -18.78
N VAL A 23 -1.37 13.41 -17.70
CA VAL A 23 -1.57 12.44 -16.61
C VAL A 23 -2.81 11.59 -16.91
N ASN A 24 -2.69 10.28 -16.78
CA ASN A 24 -3.86 9.41 -16.88
C ASN A 24 -4.76 9.60 -15.66
N ILE A 25 -6.07 9.73 -15.87
CA ILE A 25 -7.05 9.68 -14.78
C ILE A 25 -7.47 8.22 -14.62
N PRO A 26 -6.98 7.50 -13.59
CA PRO A 26 -7.30 6.10 -13.44
C PRO A 26 -8.75 5.91 -12.97
N PRO A 27 -9.46 4.88 -13.46
CA PRO A 27 -10.79 4.57 -12.96
C PRO A 27 -10.71 4.12 -11.50
N LEU A 28 -11.55 4.70 -10.66
CA LEU A 28 -11.56 4.51 -9.20
C LEU A 28 -11.58 3.04 -8.78
N LEU A 29 -12.33 2.20 -9.51
CA LEU A 29 -12.43 0.77 -9.22
C LEU A 29 -11.08 0.04 -9.40
N GLN A 30 -10.24 0.45 -10.35
CA GLN A 30 -8.92 -0.17 -10.52
C GLN A 30 -7.97 0.21 -9.39
N VAL A 31 -8.08 1.43 -8.87
CA VAL A 31 -7.26 1.94 -7.77
C VAL A 31 -7.62 1.24 -6.44
N ILE A 32 -8.92 1.03 -6.20
CA ILE A 32 -9.45 0.47 -4.95
C ILE A 32 -9.23 -1.04 -4.83
N LYS A 33 -9.29 -1.80 -5.93
CA LYS A 33 -9.19 -3.27 -5.94
C LYS A 33 -8.07 -3.84 -5.03
N PRO A 34 -6.78 -3.48 -5.20
CA PRO A 34 -5.71 -4.06 -4.41
C PRO A 34 -5.83 -3.74 -2.91
N GLY A 35 -6.18 -2.50 -2.57
CA GLY A 35 -6.41 -2.11 -1.17
C GLY A 35 -7.62 -2.86 -0.58
N GLY A 36 -8.68 -3.01 -1.36
CA GLY A 36 -9.91 -3.69 -0.96
C GLY A 36 -9.67 -5.16 -0.62
N TYR A 37 -8.86 -5.88 -1.40
CA TYR A 37 -8.50 -7.26 -1.08
C TYR A 37 -7.74 -7.37 0.24
N VAL A 38 -6.79 -6.47 0.50
CA VAL A 38 -6.04 -6.45 1.76
C VAL A 38 -6.95 -6.11 2.94
N PHE A 39 -7.82 -5.12 2.79
CA PHE A 39 -8.79 -4.75 3.82
C PHE A 39 -9.73 -5.90 4.17
N LEU A 40 -10.33 -6.52 3.16
CA LEU A 40 -11.23 -7.66 3.36
C LEU A 40 -10.50 -8.83 4.02
N TRP A 41 -9.25 -9.11 3.63
CA TRP A 41 -8.46 -10.15 4.29
C TRP A 41 -8.21 -9.83 5.77
N VAL A 42 -7.71 -8.63 6.06
CA VAL A 42 -7.39 -8.20 7.43
C VAL A 42 -8.63 -8.18 8.33
N LEU A 43 -9.80 -7.83 7.78
CA LEU A 43 -11.08 -7.81 8.49
C LEU A 43 -11.67 -9.22 8.71
N LEU A 44 -11.72 -10.03 7.64
CA LEU A 44 -12.43 -11.31 7.65
C LEU A 44 -11.60 -12.43 8.28
N TRP A 45 -10.26 -12.36 8.22
CA TRP A 45 -9.41 -13.43 8.72
C TRP A 45 -9.52 -13.65 10.24
N PRO A 46 -9.42 -12.61 11.10
CA PRO A 46 -9.65 -12.78 12.53
C PRO A 46 -11.08 -13.21 12.83
N ALA A 47 -12.08 -12.69 12.10
CA ALA A 47 -13.47 -13.09 12.25
C ALA A 47 -13.65 -14.60 11.99
N PHE A 48 -13.05 -15.11 10.92
CA PHE A 48 -13.07 -16.53 10.56
C PHE A 48 -12.42 -17.40 11.64
N LEU A 49 -11.25 -17.01 12.14
CA LEU A 49 -10.57 -17.75 13.22
C LEU A 49 -11.37 -17.76 14.52
N ARG A 50 -12.03 -16.64 14.87
CA ARG A 50 -12.88 -16.56 16.06
C ARG A 50 -14.14 -17.40 15.92
N LEU A 51 -14.72 -17.52 14.73
CA LEU A 51 -15.86 -18.42 14.47
C LEU A 51 -15.50 -19.91 14.64
N LEU A 52 -14.26 -20.29 14.34
CA LEU A 52 -13.78 -21.66 14.49
C LEU A 52 -13.38 -22.03 15.93
N ALA A 53 -13.29 -21.07 16.84
CA ALA A 53 -12.88 -21.32 18.21
C ALA A 53 -14.06 -21.83 19.06
N ASP A 54 -13.87 -22.96 19.76
CA ASP A 54 -14.91 -23.60 20.60
C ASP A 54 -15.48 -22.72 21.72
N LYS A 55 -14.77 -21.65 22.10
CA LYS A 55 -15.18 -20.70 23.14
C LYS A 55 -15.12 -19.28 22.61
N VAL A 56 -16.20 -18.85 21.96
CA VAL A 56 -16.34 -17.48 21.46
C VAL A 56 -16.91 -16.61 22.57
N ASP A 57 -16.09 -15.73 23.14
CA ASP A 57 -16.61 -14.54 23.82
C ASP A 57 -16.94 -13.50 22.73
N ILE A 58 -18.24 -13.21 22.57
CA ILE A 58 -18.76 -12.28 21.55
C ILE A 58 -18.13 -10.89 21.70
N ARG A 59 -17.84 -10.47 22.94
CA ARG A 59 -17.22 -9.16 23.19
C ARG A 59 -15.80 -9.11 22.65
N ASP A 60 -15.03 -10.16 22.89
CA ASP A 60 -13.63 -10.26 22.47
C ASP A 60 -13.53 -10.40 20.94
N ALA A 61 -14.41 -11.20 20.33
CA ALA A 61 -14.49 -11.32 18.88
C ALA A 61 -14.87 -9.99 18.22
N GLY A 62 -15.84 -9.27 18.78
CA GLY A 62 -16.24 -7.94 18.30
C GLY A 62 -15.11 -6.92 18.39
N PHE A 63 -14.33 -6.95 19.48
CA PHE A 63 -13.16 -6.09 19.64
C PHE A 63 -12.10 -6.38 18.58
N ASP A 64 -11.74 -7.64 18.35
CA ASP A 64 -10.73 -8.03 17.36
C ASP A 64 -11.12 -7.65 15.93
N ILE A 65 -12.40 -7.82 15.57
CA ILE A 65 -12.93 -7.44 14.26
C ILE A 65 -12.90 -5.92 14.08
N CYS A 66 -13.34 -5.16 15.09
CA CYS A 66 -13.31 -3.70 15.03
C CYS A 66 -11.88 -3.19 14.91
N PHE A 67 -10.98 -3.74 15.73
CA PHE A 67 -9.57 -3.37 15.77
C PHE A 67 -8.86 -3.64 14.44
N SER A 68 -9.00 -4.87 13.93
CA SER A 68 -8.46 -5.25 12.62
C SER A 68 -9.11 -4.47 11.47
N GLY A 69 -10.41 -4.16 11.57
CA GLY A 69 -11.13 -3.34 10.61
C GLY A 69 -10.56 -1.92 10.48
N VAL A 70 -10.30 -1.23 11.60
CA VAL A 70 -9.68 0.10 11.58
C VAL A 70 -8.28 0.05 10.96
N MET A 71 -7.46 -0.92 11.37
CA MET A 71 -6.12 -1.09 10.82
C MET A 71 -6.14 -1.42 9.31
N GLY A 72 -7.02 -2.33 8.89
CA GLY A 72 -7.23 -2.67 7.50
C GLY A 72 -7.70 -1.47 6.68
N PHE A 73 -8.54 -0.61 7.25
CA PHE A 73 -9.00 0.62 6.59
C PHE A 73 -7.85 1.63 6.39
N ILE A 74 -6.95 1.77 7.37
CA ILE A 74 -5.74 2.61 7.21
C ILE A 74 -4.87 2.08 6.05
N LEU A 75 -4.65 0.76 5.99
CA LEU A 75 -3.91 0.13 4.89
C LEU A 75 -4.63 0.31 3.55
N PHE A 76 -5.96 0.18 3.53
CA PHE A 76 -6.76 0.42 2.34
C PHE A 76 -6.53 1.80 1.76
N VAL A 77 -6.60 2.84 2.59
CA VAL A 77 -6.36 4.23 2.17
C VAL A 77 -4.93 4.40 1.66
N ALA A 78 -3.94 3.87 2.38
CA ALA A 78 -2.53 3.97 1.98
C ALA A 78 -2.25 3.30 0.62
N ILE A 79 -2.75 2.08 0.42
CA ILE A 79 -2.59 1.32 -0.83
C ILE A 79 -3.32 2.02 -1.98
N THR A 80 -4.55 2.48 -1.75
CA THR A 80 -5.35 3.19 -2.75
C THR A 80 -4.65 4.48 -3.19
N ASN A 81 -4.08 5.24 -2.25
CA ASN A 81 -3.32 6.45 -2.57
C ASN A 81 -2.06 6.14 -3.39
N GLY A 82 -1.31 5.09 -3.03
CA GLY A 82 -0.15 4.64 -3.80
C GLY A 82 -0.51 4.19 -5.22
N MET A 83 -1.60 3.45 -5.36
CA MET A 83 -2.11 3.00 -6.66
C MET A 83 -2.63 4.15 -7.52
N MET A 84 -3.19 5.20 -6.91
CA MET A 84 -3.61 6.39 -7.63
C MET A 84 -2.42 7.08 -8.29
N LEU A 85 -1.30 7.21 -7.56
CA LEU A 85 -0.05 7.75 -8.11
C LEU A 85 0.55 6.84 -9.18
N TYR A 86 0.55 5.53 -8.96
CA TYR A 86 1.07 4.57 -9.92
C TYR A 86 0.27 4.58 -11.23
N LEU A 87 -1.05 4.47 -11.16
CA LEU A 87 -1.91 4.41 -12.36
C LEU A 87 -2.04 5.76 -13.09
N ALA A 88 -1.72 6.87 -12.43
CA ALA A 88 -1.62 8.19 -13.03
C ALA A 88 -0.48 8.28 -14.07
N ILE A 89 0.56 7.45 -13.92
CA ILE A 89 1.68 7.39 -14.86
C ILE A 89 1.21 6.70 -16.16
N PRO A 90 1.55 7.25 -17.35
CA PRO A 90 1.29 6.62 -18.63
C PRO A 90 1.78 5.17 -18.69
N LYS A 91 0.93 4.28 -19.23
CA LYS A 91 1.20 2.83 -19.22
C LYS A 91 2.52 2.49 -19.90
N LYS A 92 2.82 3.13 -21.03
CA LYS A 92 4.07 2.96 -21.76
C LYS A 92 5.30 3.24 -20.89
N PHE A 93 5.27 4.32 -20.10
CA PHE A 93 6.36 4.64 -19.19
C PHE A 93 6.46 3.65 -18.02
N ARG A 94 5.33 3.17 -17.49
CA ARG A 94 5.32 2.17 -16.42
C ARG A 94 5.96 0.84 -16.83
N ASP A 95 5.72 0.42 -18.07
CA ASP A 95 6.24 -0.84 -18.60
C ASP A 95 7.74 -0.75 -18.95
N GLU A 96 8.24 0.44 -19.28
CA GLU A 96 9.65 0.69 -19.62
C GLU A 96 10.53 1.09 -18.41
N SER A 97 9.94 1.71 -17.39
CA SER A 97 10.66 2.29 -16.24
C SER A 97 11.11 1.22 -15.26
N LYS A 98 12.43 1.14 -15.03
CA LYS A 98 13.02 0.23 -14.05
C LYS A 98 12.74 0.70 -12.63
N VAL A 99 12.73 2.01 -12.38
CA VAL A 99 12.44 2.57 -11.05
C VAL A 99 10.98 2.30 -10.66
N ILE A 100 10.04 2.58 -11.55
CA ILE A 100 8.62 2.38 -11.26
C ILE A 100 8.29 0.89 -11.07
N SER A 101 8.80 0.00 -11.92
CA SER A 101 8.63 -1.45 -11.74
C SER A 101 9.22 -1.93 -10.41
N PHE A 102 10.46 -1.54 -10.10
CA PHE A 102 11.11 -1.90 -8.83
C PHE A 102 10.31 -1.43 -7.61
N MET A 103 9.81 -0.19 -7.65
CA MET A 103 9.00 0.35 -6.56
C MET A 103 7.67 -0.38 -6.41
N TYR A 104 7.02 -0.73 -7.52
CA TYR A 104 5.79 -1.51 -7.51
C TYR A 104 6.01 -2.90 -6.89
N ASP A 105 7.05 -3.62 -7.33
CA ASP A 105 7.38 -4.96 -6.82
C ASP A 105 7.77 -4.94 -5.34
N LYS A 106 8.54 -3.93 -4.93
CA LYS A 106 8.92 -3.74 -3.53
C LYS A 106 7.69 -3.46 -2.66
N ASN A 107 6.80 -2.56 -3.07
CA ASN A 107 5.55 -2.29 -2.35
C ASN A 107 4.67 -3.53 -2.24
N LYS A 108 4.54 -4.28 -3.34
CA LYS A 108 3.81 -5.56 -3.35
C LYS A 108 4.39 -6.56 -2.34
N THR A 109 5.71 -6.63 -2.26
CA THR A 109 6.43 -7.52 -1.32
C THR A 109 6.17 -7.13 0.13
N TYR A 110 6.17 -5.83 0.46
CA TYR A 110 5.85 -5.35 1.80
C TYR A 110 4.40 -5.65 2.20
N ILE A 111 3.44 -5.40 1.30
CA ILE A 111 2.03 -5.70 1.53
C ILE A 111 1.84 -7.21 1.75
N LEU A 112 2.45 -8.05 0.91
CA LEU A 112 2.35 -9.50 1.04
C LEU A 112 2.96 -10.00 2.35
N SER A 113 4.15 -9.49 2.70
CA SER A 113 4.82 -9.82 3.97
C SER A 113 3.95 -9.44 5.17
N PHE A 114 3.34 -8.25 5.15
CA PHE A 114 2.41 -7.82 6.19
C PHE A 114 1.23 -8.78 6.32
N VAL A 115 0.57 -9.13 5.21
CA VAL A 115 -0.59 -10.02 5.21
C VAL A 115 -0.24 -11.40 5.79
N ILE A 116 0.92 -11.96 5.42
CA ILE A 116 1.37 -13.26 5.93
C ILE A 116 1.61 -13.20 7.44
N VAL A 117 2.41 -12.22 7.91
CA VAL A 117 2.75 -12.13 9.35
C VAL A 117 1.50 -11.79 10.18
N PHE A 118 0.63 -10.91 9.69
CA PHE A 118 -0.65 -10.61 10.32
C PHE A 118 -1.54 -11.85 10.47
N SER A 119 -1.59 -12.69 9.42
CA SER A 119 -2.38 -13.93 9.46
C SER A 119 -1.88 -14.91 10.52
N ILE A 120 -0.56 -14.95 10.76
CA ILE A 120 0.06 -15.75 11.84
C ILE A 120 -0.27 -15.15 13.22
N VAL A 121 -0.12 -13.82 13.37
CA VAL A 121 -0.45 -13.10 14.62
C VAL A 121 -1.92 -13.30 15.03
N SER A 122 -2.81 -13.47 14.05
CA SER A 122 -4.25 -13.66 14.27
C SER A 122 -4.61 -14.95 15.05
N PHE A 123 -3.69 -15.90 15.19
CA PHE A 123 -3.89 -17.10 16.03
C PHE A 123 -3.72 -16.82 17.53
N ALA A 124 -3.21 -15.65 17.92
CA ALA A 124 -3.05 -15.29 19.33
C ALA A 124 -4.40 -15.08 20.04
N HIS A 125 -4.40 -15.26 21.36
CA HIS A 125 -5.54 -14.87 22.20
C HIS A 125 -5.78 -13.35 22.13
N THR A 126 -7.04 -12.91 22.29
CA THR A 126 -7.55 -11.54 22.07
C THR A 126 -6.62 -10.42 22.55
N PHE A 127 -6.23 -10.44 23.82
CA PHE A 127 -5.36 -9.40 24.39
C PHE A 127 -3.99 -9.34 23.70
N LEU A 128 -3.39 -10.51 23.48
CA LEU A 128 -2.09 -10.62 22.82
C LEU A 128 -2.20 -10.28 21.33
N PHE A 129 -3.30 -10.62 20.68
CA PHE A 129 -3.58 -10.28 19.28
C PHE A 129 -3.57 -8.78 19.05
N GLY A 130 -4.29 -8.00 19.87
CA GLY A 130 -4.32 -6.54 19.75
C GLY A 130 -2.92 -5.93 19.89
N PHE A 131 -2.19 -6.34 20.93
CA PHE A 131 -0.81 -5.86 21.17
C PHE A 131 0.13 -6.22 20.01
N LEU A 132 0.18 -7.50 19.61
CA LEU A 132 1.05 -7.96 18.53
C LEU A 132 0.68 -7.32 17.18
N SER A 133 -0.61 -7.09 16.91
CA SER A 133 -1.06 -6.43 15.68
C SER A 133 -0.58 -4.98 15.60
N ILE A 134 -0.68 -4.23 16.71
CA ILE A 134 -0.15 -2.85 16.79
C ILE A 134 1.36 -2.85 16.60
N THR A 135 2.07 -3.69 17.36
CA THR A 135 3.53 -3.78 17.28
C THR A 135 3.99 -4.14 15.88
N LEU A 136 3.34 -5.11 15.23
CA LEU A 136 3.59 -5.50 13.84
C LEU A 136 3.37 -4.33 12.88
N PHE A 137 2.20 -3.67 12.99
CA PHE A 137 1.84 -2.55 12.12
C PHE A 137 2.84 -1.40 12.23
N VAL A 138 3.22 -1.04 13.45
CA VAL A 138 4.20 0.02 13.71
C VAL A 138 5.57 -0.37 13.17
N ILE A 139 6.11 -1.53 13.54
CA ILE A 139 7.45 -1.96 13.11
C ILE A 139 7.54 -2.05 11.59
N LEU A 140 6.56 -2.68 10.92
CA LEU A 140 6.57 -2.78 9.46
C LEU A 140 6.40 -1.43 8.79
N SER A 141 5.58 -0.52 9.33
CA SER A 141 5.45 0.84 8.82
C SER A 141 6.76 1.62 8.96
N PHE A 142 7.49 1.45 10.05
CA PHE A 142 8.81 2.05 10.24
C PHE A 142 9.84 1.51 9.25
N ILE A 143 9.94 0.18 9.12
CA ILE A 143 10.86 -0.46 8.17
C ILE A 143 10.54 -0.01 6.74
N TYR A 144 9.26 -0.03 6.37
CA TYR A 144 8.79 0.47 5.07
C TYR A 144 9.20 1.92 4.86
N THR A 145 8.93 2.80 5.83
CA THR A 145 9.26 4.23 5.71
C THR A 145 10.76 4.46 5.55
N ILE A 146 11.60 3.79 6.34
CA ILE A 146 13.06 3.90 6.26
C ILE A 146 13.56 3.42 4.89
N ASP A 147 13.09 2.26 4.44
CA ASP A 147 13.53 1.68 3.17
C ASP A 147 13.08 2.51 1.96
N ILE A 148 11.83 2.99 1.94
CA ILE A 148 11.32 3.81 0.84
C ILE A 148 11.98 5.19 0.82
N ASN A 149 12.21 5.82 1.98
CA ASN A 149 12.86 7.13 2.07
C ASN A 149 14.30 7.11 1.53
N ARG A 150 15.01 5.97 1.61
CA ARG A 150 16.34 5.80 1.03
C ARG A 150 16.38 6.12 -0.47
N TYR A 151 15.28 5.92 -1.19
CA TYR A 151 15.21 6.16 -2.63
C TYR A 151 14.84 7.61 -3.01
N ASN A 152 14.48 8.47 -2.04
CA ASN A 152 14.11 9.88 -2.25
C ASN A 152 13.19 10.13 -3.48
N LEU A 153 12.08 9.38 -3.54
CA LEU A 153 11.13 9.40 -4.65
C LEU A 153 10.24 10.65 -4.69
N SER A 154 10.48 11.58 -3.76
CA SER A 154 9.78 12.86 -3.64
C SER A 154 9.75 13.63 -4.98
N ALA A 155 10.83 13.54 -5.77
CA ALA A 155 10.92 14.17 -7.08
C ALA A 155 9.91 13.61 -8.09
N ILE A 156 9.74 12.28 -8.17
CA ILE A 156 8.78 11.63 -9.08
C ILE A 156 7.36 12.00 -8.65
N VAL A 157 7.05 11.91 -7.35
CA VAL A 157 5.72 12.26 -6.82
C VAL A 157 5.39 13.73 -7.07
N SER A 158 6.37 14.63 -6.89
CA SER A 158 6.22 16.05 -7.17
C SER A 158 5.91 16.33 -8.64
N VAL A 159 6.63 15.69 -9.57
CA VAL A 159 6.38 15.83 -11.01
C VAL A 159 4.97 15.37 -11.36
N ILE A 160 4.52 14.21 -10.88
CA ILE A 160 3.15 13.73 -11.08
C ILE A 160 2.13 14.72 -10.51
N GLY A 161 2.39 15.23 -9.29
CA GLY A 161 1.52 16.19 -8.62
C GLY A 161 1.38 17.53 -9.35
N LEU A 162 2.45 18.00 -10.01
CA LEU A 162 2.42 19.22 -10.83
C LEU A 162 1.48 19.06 -12.04
N PHE A 163 1.67 18.02 -12.83
CA PHE A 163 0.85 17.80 -14.03
C PHE A 163 -0.60 17.41 -13.71
N LYS A 164 -0.86 16.78 -12.55
CA LYS A 164 -2.23 16.54 -12.08
C LYS A 164 -2.99 17.85 -11.83
N LYS A 165 -2.29 18.92 -11.41
CA LYS A 165 -2.89 20.25 -11.21
C LYS A 165 -3.10 21.00 -12.54
N GLU A 166 -2.22 20.81 -13.52
CA GLU A 166 -2.33 21.45 -14.85
C GLU A 166 -3.47 20.87 -15.70
N SER A 167 -3.81 19.58 -15.55
CA SER A 167 -4.90 18.94 -16.32
C SER A 167 -6.32 19.48 -16.09
N VAL A 168 -6.49 20.53 -15.28
CA VAL A 168 -7.78 21.13 -14.90
C VAL A 168 -7.91 22.59 -15.39
N SER A 169 -7.01 23.09 -16.25
CA SER A 169 -7.16 24.38 -16.94
C SER A 169 -7.53 24.21 -18.41
#